data_AF-A0A2E3WYW0-F1
#
_entry.id   AF-A0A2E3WYW0-F1
#
_cell.length_a   1.000
_cell.length_b   1.000
_cell.length_c   1.000
_cell.angle_alpha   90.00
_cell.angle_beta   90.00
_cell.angle_gamma   90.00
#
_symmetry.space_group_name_H-M   'P 1'
#
loop_
_entity.id
_entity.type
_entity.pdbx_description
1 polymer ?
#
loop_
_entity_poly.entity_id
_entity_poly.type
_entity_poly.pdbx_seq_one_letter_code
_entity_poly.pdbx_strand_id
1 'polypeptide(L)'
;MTFQNAGQRKKGLGTFKASVLQSNRPLMRMRNVYEFREKWLIVGVYLLFTFLTFIGSFSFAQEENALHSIGQVEALIQNTPGSSNAKLDLYLALADLYENDQRYQEAIWTLREAGQHTRAEALEQLLITSFQSADLNLAGILPGRTGPLKFKVGDMEVFGVFKRDGQSTEREILAYKLDKLLGLNIVPLTVEIDIFGFGNGPFQYFIRDAVENHDGLDPKVEFRISGYPKAHEKMWLLDYLLDNRDRHGRNWFTRIGELFVAIDHGLSMGILTDEQWRRFDSRIEIRMQEELFPEGEILDRLIDLKASDFKDIDIDVEPILQRRDKLIRSIEEKRPNLLCRRLFAS
;
A
#
# COMPACT_ATOMS: atom_id res chain seq x y z
N MET A 1 -64.76 -41.38 38.04
CA MET A 1 -64.19 -41.97 36.80
C MET A 1 -62.88 -42.63 37.15
N THR A 2 -62.90 -43.95 37.11
CA THR A 2 -61.80 -44.90 37.28
C THR A 2 -61.02 -45.01 35.96
N PHE A 3 -59.71 -45.21 36.00
CA PHE A 3 -59.04 -46.41 35.46
C PHE A 3 -57.54 -46.42 35.76
N GLN A 4 -57.11 -47.56 36.30
CA GLN A 4 -55.74 -48.04 36.46
C GLN A 4 -55.23 -48.69 35.16
N ASN A 5 -53.92 -48.72 34.95
CA ASN A 5 -53.06 -49.87 34.57
C ASN A 5 -51.72 -49.34 34.04
N ALA A 6 -50.54 -49.61 34.60
CA ALA A 6 -49.82 -50.87 34.87
C ALA A 6 -49.39 -51.62 33.59
N GLY A 7 -48.07 -51.71 33.37
CA GLY A 7 -47.47 -52.52 32.31
C GLY A 7 -45.93 -52.48 32.27
N GLN A 8 -45.29 -53.35 33.05
CA GLN A 8 -43.85 -53.66 33.01
C GLN A 8 -43.45 -54.51 31.77
N ARG A 9 -42.17 -54.41 31.33
CA ARG A 9 -41.23 -55.51 30.96
C ARG A 9 -39.91 -54.90 30.45
N LYS A 10 -38.77 -54.99 31.17
CA LYS A 10 -37.72 -56.05 31.24
C LYS A 10 -36.82 -56.23 30.00
N LYS A 11 -35.53 -55.89 30.22
CA LYS A 11 -34.25 -56.56 29.87
C LYS A 11 -33.85 -56.77 28.41
N GLY A 12 -32.66 -56.27 28.07
CA GLY A 12 -31.81 -56.77 26.98
C GLY A 12 -30.42 -56.15 27.02
N LEU A 13 -29.46 -56.82 27.67
CA LEU A 13 -28.02 -56.55 27.55
C LEU A 13 -27.56 -56.84 26.11
N GLY A 14 -26.79 -55.93 25.53
CA GLY A 14 -26.06 -56.15 24.28
C GLY A 14 -24.73 -55.40 24.30
N THR A 15 -23.69 -56.05 24.78
CA THR A 15 -22.30 -55.59 24.71
C THR A 15 -21.78 -55.75 23.28
N PHE A 16 -21.60 -54.65 22.56
CA PHE A 16 -20.87 -54.65 21.29
C PHE A 16 -19.36 -54.60 21.57
N LYS A 17 -18.69 -55.75 21.41
CA LYS A 17 -17.24 -55.82 21.21
C LYS A 17 -16.95 -55.40 19.78
N ALA A 18 -16.44 -54.18 19.57
CA ALA A 18 -15.76 -53.82 18.35
C ALA A 18 -14.31 -54.32 18.43
N SER A 19 -14.01 -55.36 17.66
CA SER A 19 -12.65 -55.88 17.45
C SER A 19 -11.80 -54.82 16.76
N VAL A 20 -10.76 -54.39 17.48
CA VAL A 20 -9.64 -53.62 16.96
C VAL A 20 -8.87 -54.49 15.96
N LEU A 21 -8.97 -54.17 14.67
CA LEU A 21 -8.00 -54.58 13.66
C LEU A 21 -7.09 -53.38 13.39
N GLN A 22 -5.97 -53.33 14.10
CA GLN A 22 -4.85 -52.44 13.78
C GLN A 22 -4.23 -52.89 12.46
N SER A 23 -4.59 -52.23 11.36
CA SER A 23 -3.78 -52.27 10.15
C SER A 23 -2.62 -51.29 10.31
N ASN A 24 -1.44 -51.81 10.64
CA ASN A 24 -0.17 -51.10 10.49
C ASN A 24 0.06 -50.80 9.00
N ARG A 25 -0.29 -49.60 8.56
CA ARG A 25 0.26 -49.01 7.34
C ARG A 25 1.08 -47.78 7.71
N PRO A 26 2.35 -47.68 7.29
CA PRO A 26 3.16 -46.52 7.58
C PRO A 26 2.58 -45.30 6.86
N LEU A 27 2.18 -44.29 7.64
CA LEU A 27 1.94 -42.94 7.13
C LEU A 27 3.26 -42.40 6.58
N MET A 28 3.45 -42.51 5.27
CA MET A 28 4.46 -41.74 4.55
C MET A 28 4.18 -40.27 4.81
N ARG A 29 5.12 -39.60 5.48
CA ARG A 29 5.13 -38.15 5.69
C ARG A 29 5.04 -37.43 4.34
N MET A 30 3.91 -36.79 4.04
CA MET A 30 3.73 -35.84 2.93
C MET A 30 4.47 -34.51 3.19
N ARG A 31 5.74 -34.55 3.62
CA ARG A 31 6.57 -33.34 3.73
C ARG A 31 7.31 -33.02 2.43
N ASN A 32 7.54 -34.01 1.57
CA ASN A 32 8.38 -33.85 0.38
C ASN A 32 7.65 -33.35 -0.89
N VAL A 33 6.31 -33.33 -0.92
CA VAL A 33 5.57 -32.90 -2.12
C VAL A 33 5.50 -31.37 -2.24
N TYR A 34 5.48 -30.66 -1.11
CA TYR A 34 5.45 -29.19 -1.10
C TYR A 34 6.83 -28.59 -1.43
N GLU A 35 7.91 -29.10 -0.83
CA GLU A 35 9.28 -28.68 -1.19
C GLU A 35 9.64 -28.93 -2.65
N PHE A 36 9.05 -29.96 -3.28
CA PHE A 36 9.29 -30.25 -4.68
C PHE A 36 8.60 -29.22 -5.59
N ARG A 37 7.36 -28.80 -5.28
CA ARG A 37 6.64 -27.81 -6.08
C ARG A 37 7.25 -26.41 -6.02
N GLU A 38 7.73 -25.97 -4.85
CA GLU A 38 8.38 -24.67 -4.70
C GLU A 38 9.67 -24.57 -5.51
N LYS A 39 10.49 -25.63 -5.51
CA LYS A 39 11.75 -25.66 -6.28
C LYS A 39 11.54 -25.57 -7.79
N TRP A 40 10.49 -26.22 -8.32
CA TRP A 40 10.17 -26.13 -9.76
C TRP A 40 9.56 -24.78 -10.16
N LEU A 41 8.84 -24.10 -9.26
CA LEU A 41 8.33 -22.76 -9.52
C LEU A 41 9.50 -21.77 -9.66
N ILE A 42 10.48 -21.84 -8.74
CA ILE A 42 11.69 -20.99 -8.78
C ILE A 42 12.50 -21.25 -10.05
N VAL A 43 12.70 -22.52 -10.43
CA VAL A 43 13.39 -22.88 -11.68
C VAL A 43 12.62 -22.38 -12.91
N GLY A 44 11.29 -22.44 -12.90
CA GLY A 44 10.45 -21.89 -13.98
C GLY A 44 10.59 -20.38 -14.14
N VAL A 45 10.60 -19.63 -13.04
CA VAL A 45 10.80 -18.17 -13.05
C VAL A 45 12.22 -17.82 -13.53
N TYR A 46 13.24 -18.56 -13.07
CA TYR A 46 14.63 -18.35 -13.51
C TYR A 46 14.83 -18.64 -15.00
N LEU A 47 14.19 -19.68 -15.53
CA LEU A 47 14.23 -20.03 -16.96
C LEU A 47 13.49 -19.00 -17.81
N LEU A 48 12.37 -18.46 -17.32
CA LEU A 48 11.67 -17.36 -17.98
C LEU A 48 12.56 -16.10 -18.04
N PHE A 49 13.25 -15.78 -16.95
CA PHE A 49 14.15 -14.63 -16.87
C PHE A 49 15.38 -14.76 -17.81
N THR A 50 15.98 -15.95 -17.89
CA THR A 50 17.08 -16.22 -18.84
C THR A 50 16.61 -16.23 -20.30
N PHE A 51 15.36 -16.63 -20.55
CA PHE A 51 14.80 -16.60 -21.90
C PHE A 51 14.50 -15.16 -22.35
N LEU A 52 13.93 -14.33 -21.48
CA LEU A 52 13.58 -12.94 -21.81
C LEU A 52 14.81 -12.04 -22.02
N THR A 53 15.90 -12.29 -21.30
CA THR A 53 17.18 -11.58 -21.49
C THR A 53 17.88 -11.93 -22.81
N PHE A 54 17.55 -13.07 -23.44
CA PHE A 54 18.19 -13.53 -24.69
C PHE A 54 17.59 -12.91 -25.97
N ILE A 55 16.37 -12.35 -25.95
CA ILE A 55 15.65 -11.88 -27.16
C ILE A 55 15.84 -10.36 -27.40
N GLY A 56 17.00 -9.81 -27.05
CA GLY A 56 17.27 -8.38 -27.24
C GLY A 56 17.42 -7.98 -28.71
N SER A 57 16.33 -7.51 -29.37
CA SER A 57 16.30 -6.53 -30.49
C SER A 57 14.89 -6.37 -31.10
N PHE A 58 13.89 -5.76 -30.44
CA PHE A 58 12.66 -5.24 -31.09
C PHE A 58 11.91 -4.28 -30.13
N SER A 59 11.86 -2.97 -30.44
CA SER A 59 11.55 -1.92 -29.45
C SER A 59 10.07 -1.73 -29.07
N PHE A 60 9.11 -2.35 -29.76
CA PHE A 60 7.68 -2.25 -29.40
C PHE A 60 7.16 -3.51 -28.70
N ALA A 61 7.63 -4.69 -29.15
CA ALA A 61 7.32 -5.95 -28.47
C ALA A 61 7.96 -6.03 -27.07
N GLN A 62 9.04 -5.30 -26.81
CA GLN A 62 9.73 -5.31 -25.52
C GLN A 62 8.90 -4.67 -24.39
N GLU A 63 8.18 -3.57 -24.65
CA GLU A 63 7.39 -2.88 -23.62
C GLU A 63 6.15 -3.70 -23.23
N GLU A 64 5.43 -4.25 -24.20
CA GLU A 64 4.30 -5.17 -23.92
C GLU A 64 4.76 -6.42 -23.16
N ASN A 65 5.92 -6.98 -23.51
CA ASN A 65 6.48 -8.14 -22.80
C ASN A 65 6.92 -7.81 -21.37
N ALA A 66 7.49 -6.61 -21.13
CA ALA A 66 7.88 -6.16 -19.81
C ALA A 66 6.65 -5.95 -18.91
N LEU A 67 5.64 -5.23 -19.40
CA LEU A 67 4.37 -5.03 -18.70
C LEU A 67 3.66 -6.35 -18.41
N HIS A 68 3.66 -7.27 -19.37
CA HIS A 68 3.10 -8.60 -19.16
C HIS A 68 3.84 -9.37 -18.07
N SER A 69 5.18 -9.31 -18.06
CA SER A 69 6.01 -9.97 -17.05
C SER A 69 5.77 -9.37 -15.65
N ILE A 70 5.68 -8.04 -15.54
CA ILE A 70 5.34 -7.34 -14.30
C ILE A 70 3.99 -7.83 -13.77
N GLY A 71 2.94 -7.81 -14.61
CA GLY A 71 1.60 -8.25 -14.20
C GLY A 71 1.53 -9.71 -13.77
N GLN A 72 2.31 -10.59 -14.40
CA GLN A 72 2.42 -12.00 -13.98
C GLN A 72 3.04 -12.14 -12.59
N VAL A 73 4.13 -11.41 -12.31
CA VAL A 73 4.81 -11.46 -11.00
C VAL A 73 3.92 -10.87 -9.90
N GLU A 74 3.23 -9.76 -10.16
CA GLU A 74 2.25 -9.17 -9.23
C GLU A 74 1.14 -10.17 -8.86
N ALA A 75 0.56 -10.83 -9.86
CA ALA A 75 -0.46 -11.86 -9.64
C ALA A 75 0.09 -13.05 -8.82
N LEU A 76 1.36 -13.44 -9.03
CA LEU A 76 1.98 -14.49 -8.24
C LEU A 76 2.18 -14.08 -6.77
N ILE A 77 2.60 -12.84 -6.51
CA ILE A 77 2.77 -12.31 -5.14
C ILE A 77 1.44 -12.35 -4.39
N GLN A 78 0.35 -11.93 -5.04
CA GLN A 78 -1.00 -11.92 -4.45
C GLN A 78 -1.48 -13.33 -4.09
N ASN A 79 -1.15 -14.33 -4.91
CA ASN A 79 -1.55 -15.72 -4.69
C ASN A 79 -0.58 -16.52 -3.80
N THR A 80 0.57 -15.94 -3.43
CA THR A 80 1.58 -16.60 -2.58
C THR A 80 1.26 -16.38 -1.10
N PRO A 81 0.94 -17.42 -0.33
CA PRO A 81 0.58 -17.28 1.09
C PRO A 81 1.77 -16.81 1.95
N GLY A 82 1.53 -15.79 2.78
CA GLY A 82 2.35 -15.46 3.95
C GLY A 82 3.81 -15.04 3.69
N SER A 83 4.56 -14.90 4.79
CA SER A 83 5.95 -14.43 4.87
C SER A 83 6.97 -15.51 4.45
N SER A 84 6.74 -16.18 3.33
CA SER A 84 7.69 -17.16 2.81
C SER A 84 8.88 -16.45 2.15
N ASN A 85 10.05 -17.08 2.17
CA ASN A 85 11.21 -16.62 1.40
C ASN A 85 10.86 -16.49 -0.10
N ALA A 86 9.96 -17.34 -0.62
CA ALA A 86 9.48 -17.25 -1.99
C ALA A 86 8.74 -15.92 -2.27
N LYS A 87 7.93 -15.43 -1.32
CA LYS A 87 7.27 -14.12 -1.48
C LYS A 87 8.30 -12.99 -1.50
N LEU A 88 9.32 -13.06 -0.65
CA LEU A 88 10.43 -12.12 -0.65
C LEU A 88 11.16 -12.12 -2.00
N ASP A 89 11.55 -13.29 -2.50
CA ASP A 89 12.24 -13.43 -3.79
C ASP A 89 11.41 -12.84 -4.95
N LEU A 90 10.08 -13.03 -4.93
CA LEU A 90 9.17 -12.42 -5.92
C LEU A 90 9.14 -10.89 -5.82
N TYR A 91 9.10 -10.31 -4.62
CA TYR A 91 9.18 -8.85 -4.47
C TYR A 91 10.52 -8.31 -4.98
N LEU A 92 11.64 -8.99 -4.71
CA LEU A 92 12.94 -8.56 -5.21
C LEU A 92 13.02 -8.61 -6.73
N ALA A 93 12.52 -9.70 -7.34
CA ALA A 93 12.44 -9.82 -8.79
C ALA A 93 11.54 -8.73 -9.41
N LEU A 94 10.40 -8.43 -8.78
CA LEU A 94 9.50 -7.35 -9.22
C LEU A 94 10.17 -5.98 -9.14
N ALA A 95 10.90 -5.71 -8.06
CA ALA A 95 11.64 -4.47 -7.90
C ALA A 95 12.71 -4.31 -8.98
N ASP A 96 13.43 -5.38 -9.31
CA ASP A 96 14.43 -5.38 -10.39
C ASP A 96 13.78 -5.13 -11.77
N LEU A 97 12.61 -5.72 -12.03
CA LEU A 97 11.84 -5.44 -13.26
C LEU A 97 11.44 -3.96 -13.34
N TYR A 98 10.98 -3.38 -12.22
CA TYR A 98 10.65 -1.97 -12.13
C TYR A 98 11.86 -1.06 -12.34
N GLU A 99 12.99 -1.36 -11.72
CA GLU A 99 14.22 -0.59 -11.89
C GLU A 99 14.72 -0.62 -13.34
N ASN A 100 14.70 -1.80 -13.97
CA ASN A 100 15.11 -1.97 -15.37
C ASN A 100 14.19 -1.21 -16.35
N ASP A 101 12.90 -1.11 -16.04
CA ASP A 101 11.94 -0.33 -16.83
C ASP A 101 11.93 1.16 -16.45
N GLN A 102 12.80 1.63 -15.54
CA GLN A 102 12.83 3.00 -15.01
C GLN A 102 11.56 3.43 -14.26
N ARG A 103 10.84 2.46 -13.66
CA ARG A 103 9.72 2.65 -12.71
C ARG A 103 10.23 2.75 -11.28
N TYR A 104 11.06 3.75 -11.02
CA TYR A 104 11.79 3.87 -9.76
C TYR A 104 10.87 4.01 -8.55
N GLN A 105 9.75 4.72 -8.65
CA GLN A 105 8.83 4.87 -7.52
C GLN A 105 8.27 3.51 -7.08
N GLU A 106 7.93 2.68 -8.04
CA GLU A 106 7.31 1.38 -7.80
C GLU A 106 8.34 0.36 -7.35
N ALA A 107 9.58 0.43 -7.87
CA ALA A 107 10.72 -0.29 -7.30
C ALA A 107 10.95 0.09 -5.83
N ILE A 108 10.95 1.38 -5.48
CA ILE A 108 11.12 1.87 -4.10
C ILE A 108 10.05 1.27 -3.18
N TRP A 109 8.77 1.36 -3.56
CA TRP A 109 7.68 0.80 -2.77
C TRP A 109 7.80 -0.72 -2.62
N THR A 110 8.09 -1.42 -3.72
CA THR A 110 8.27 -2.89 -3.72
C THR A 110 9.42 -3.32 -2.81
N LEU A 111 10.55 -2.59 -2.84
CA LEU A 111 11.70 -2.84 -1.96
C LEU A 111 11.38 -2.59 -0.49
N ARG A 112 10.58 -1.57 -0.17
CA ARG A 112 10.15 -1.30 1.21
C ARG A 112 9.25 -2.41 1.75
N GLU A 113 8.30 -2.89 0.95
CA GLU A 113 7.45 -4.04 1.30
C GLU A 113 8.26 -5.35 1.46
N ALA A 114 9.39 -5.46 0.74
CA ALA A 114 10.36 -6.54 0.88
C ALA A 114 11.31 -6.41 2.08
N GLY A 115 11.19 -5.34 2.89
CA GLY A 115 12.12 -5.05 3.98
C GLY A 115 13.52 -4.59 3.53
N GLN A 116 13.73 -4.30 2.24
CA GLN A 116 14.99 -3.81 1.68
C GLN A 116 15.12 -2.30 1.79
N HIS A 117 14.99 -1.76 3.01
CA HIS A 117 14.94 -0.32 3.25
C HIS A 117 16.17 0.43 2.74
N THR A 118 17.38 -0.10 2.96
CA THR A 118 18.62 0.54 2.50
C THR A 118 18.69 0.68 0.97
N ARG A 119 18.25 -0.36 0.23
CA ARG A 119 18.22 -0.29 -1.25
C ARG A 119 17.14 0.68 -1.73
N ALA A 120 15.97 0.66 -1.09
CA ALA A 120 14.89 1.60 -1.39
C ALA A 120 15.32 3.07 -1.17
N GLU A 121 16.01 3.36 -0.07
CA GLU A 121 16.54 4.69 0.24
C GLU A 121 17.61 5.14 -0.75
N ALA A 122 18.50 4.25 -1.18
CA ALA A 122 19.49 4.57 -2.21
C ALA A 122 18.83 4.94 -3.54
N LEU A 123 17.80 4.20 -3.95
CA LEU A 123 17.05 4.44 -5.18
C LEU A 123 16.22 5.74 -5.10
N GLU A 124 15.61 5.99 -3.95
CA GLU A 124 14.92 7.24 -3.66
C GLU A 124 15.88 8.44 -3.75
N GLN A 125 17.06 8.34 -3.14
CA GLN A 125 18.05 9.41 -3.18
C GLN A 125 18.57 9.67 -4.60
N LEU A 126 18.77 8.62 -5.40
CA LEU A 126 19.10 8.76 -6.83
C LEU A 126 18.03 9.57 -7.57
N LEU A 127 16.76 9.28 -7.32
CA LEU A 127 15.64 9.97 -7.97
C LEU A 127 15.54 11.44 -7.53
N ILE A 128 15.69 11.72 -6.23
CA ILE A 128 15.76 13.09 -5.68
C ILE A 128 16.88 13.88 -6.35
N THR A 129 18.08 13.31 -6.39
CA THR A 129 19.24 13.96 -7.03
C THR A 129 18.99 14.21 -8.51
N SER A 130 18.35 13.28 -9.21
CA SER A 130 17.98 13.43 -10.62
C SER A 130 16.97 14.58 -10.81
N PHE A 131 15.95 14.67 -9.96
CA PHE A 131 14.97 15.77 -10.01
C PHE A 131 15.59 17.14 -9.77
N GLN A 132 16.63 17.22 -8.95
CA GLN A 132 17.29 18.47 -8.58
C GLN A 132 18.41 18.90 -9.53
N SER A 133 18.99 17.98 -10.32
CA SER A 133 20.21 18.26 -11.10
C SER A 133 20.10 17.96 -12.60
N ALA A 134 19.12 17.18 -13.04
CA ALA A 134 18.95 16.87 -14.45
C ALA A 134 18.27 18.02 -15.22
N ASP A 135 18.51 18.05 -16.54
CA ASP A 135 17.76 18.91 -17.45
C ASP A 135 16.29 18.48 -17.49
N LEU A 136 15.37 19.41 -17.21
CA LEU A 136 13.94 19.16 -17.20
C LEU A 136 13.31 19.63 -18.52
N ASN A 137 12.83 18.68 -19.31
CA ASN A 137 12.19 18.94 -20.60
C ASN A 137 10.67 18.96 -20.45
N LEU A 138 10.01 20.08 -20.79
CA LEU A 138 8.56 20.17 -20.71
C LEU A 138 7.92 19.17 -21.68
N ALA A 139 7.23 18.17 -21.13
CA ALA A 139 6.56 17.12 -21.89
C ALA A 139 5.07 17.44 -22.14
N GLY A 140 4.45 18.31 -21.33
CA GLY A 140 3.09 18.75 -21.54
C GLY A 140 2.46 19.45 -20.34
N ILE A 141 1.19 19.83 -20.51
CA ILE A 141 0.35 20.38 -19.45
C ILE A 141 -0.72 19.35 -19.13
N LEU A 142 -0.81 18.95 -17.86
CA LEU A 142 -1.81 18.00 -17.40
C LEU A 142 -3.18 18.67 -17.22
N PRO A 143 -4.28 17.93 -17.39
CA PRO A 143 -5.60 18.42 -17.05
C PRO A 143 -5.68 18.75 -15.56
N GLY A 144 -6.41 19.80 -15.21
CA GLY A 144 -6.58 20.25 -13.83
C GLY A 144 -6.80 21.75 -13.73
N ARG A 145 -7.34 22.22 -12.60
CA ARG A 145 -7.66 23.64 -12.39
C ARG A 145 -6.41 24.54 -12.46
N THR A 146 -5.29 24.04 -11.97
CA THR A 146 -4.01 24.78 -11.89
C THR A 146 -3.11 24.59 -13.11
N GLY A 147 -3.48 23.72 -14.05
CA GLY A 147 -2.66 23.32 -15.19
C GLY A 147 -1.26 22.84 -14.79
N PRO A 148 -1.13 21.73 -14.02
CA PRO A 148 0.16 21.19 -13.63
C PRO A 148 1.04 20.89 -14.84
N LEU A 149 2.34 21.09 -14.71
CA LEU A 149 3.29 20.89 -15.79
C LEU A 149 3.96 19.52 -15.66
N LYS A 150 3.98 18.74 -16.74
CA LYS A 150 4.69 17.46 -16.78
C LYS A 150 6.05 17.67 -17.43
N PHE A 151 7.11 17.28 -16.75
CA PHE A 151 8.48 17.32 -17.26
C PHE A 151 9.06 15.91 -17.39
N LYS A 152 9.86 15.69 -18.42
CA LYS A 152 10.76 14.54 -18.55
C LYS A 152 12.09 14.87 -17.88
N VAL A 153 12.66 13.91 -17.15
CA VAL A 153 13.89 14.10 -16.35
C VAL A 153 15.10 13.60 -17.13
N GLY A 154 15.90 14.52 -17.66
CA GLY A 154 17.06 14.21 -18.50
C GLY A 154 16.70 13.27 -19.66
N ASP A 155 17.55 12.27 -19.88
CA ASP A 155 17.34 11.21 -20.87
C ASP A 155 16.55 10.02 -20.31
N MET A 156 16.11 10.08 -19.06
CA MET A 156 15.38 9.00 -18.40
C MET A 156 13.92 8.97 -18.90
N GLU A 157 13.32 7.78 -18.94
CA GLU A 157 11.87 7.60 -19.12
C GLU A 157 11.11 7.84 -17.80
N VAL A 158 11.55 8.87 -17.08
CA VAL A 158 11.01 9.33 -15.81
C VAL A 158 10.37 10.69 -16.03
N PHE A 159 9.17 10.84 -15.48
CA PHE A 159 8.43 12.09 -15.53
C PHE A 159 8.11 12.58 -14.13
N GLY A 160 8.06 13.89 -13.96
CA GLY A 160 7.53 14.53 -12.77
C GLY A 160 6.50 15.59 -13.10
N VAL A 161 5.64 15.86 -12.13
CA VAL A 161 4.57 16.86 -12.19
C VAL A 161 4.96 18.02 -11.30
N PHE A 162 5.14 19.19 -11.91
CA PHE A 162 5.38 20.44 -11.23
C PHE A 162 4.08 21.22 -11.03
N LYS A 163 3.81 21.66 -9.81
CA LYS A 163 2.69 22.57 -9.50
C LYS A 163 3.22 23.97 -9.24
N ARG A 164 2.68 24.97 -9.93
CA ARG A 164 3.15 26.37 -9.82
C ARG A 164 2.63 27.10 -8.58
N ASP A 165 1.67 26.52 -7.88
CA ASP A 165 1.06 27.16 -6.71
C ASP A 165 1.88 26.85 -5.46
N GLY A 166 2.77 27.78 -5.12
CA GLY A 166 3.66 27.67 -3.96
C GLY A 166 2.92 27.47 -2.63
N GLN A 167 1.64 27.83 -2.52
CA GLN A 167 0.86 27.63 -1.28
C GLN A 167 0.59 26.16 -0.96
N SER A 168 0.82 25.26 -1.92
CA SER A 168 0.63 23.82 -1.77
C SER A 168 1.92 23.03 -1.56
N THR A 169 3.09 23.67 -1.71
CA THR A 169 4.39 22.99 -1.71
C THR A 169 4.63 22.17 -0.46
N GLU A 170 4.54 22.81 0.70
CA GLU A 170 4.84 22.20 2.00
C GLU A 170 3.85 21.08 2.31
N ARG A 171 2.60 21.21 1.85
CA ARG A 171 1.52 20.22 2.08
C ARG A 171 1.71 18.96 1.25
N GLU A 172 2.13 19.10 -0.01
CA GLU A 172 2.44 17.95 -0.88
C GLU A 172 3.67 17.21 -0.36
N ILE A 173 4.71 17.94 0.07
CA ILE A 173 5.91 17.35 0.68
C ILE A 173 5.58 16.69 2.02
N LEU A 174 4.76 17.33 2.85
CA LEU A 174 4.28 16.78 4.12
C LEU A 174 3.50 15.47 3.92
N ALA A 175 2.64 15.41 2.89
CA ALA A 175 1.90 14.20 2.56
C ALA A 175 2.84 13.04 2.18
N TYR A 176 3.82 13.30 1.32
CA TYR A 176 4.84 12.30 0.96
C TYR A 176 5.66 11.86 2.18
N LYS A 177 6.05 12.82 3.02
CA LYS A 177 6.84 12.52 4.21
C LYS A 177 6.07 11.68 5.23
N LEU A 178 4.81 12.02 5.48
CA LEU A 178 3.96 11.27 6.39
C LEU A 178 3.70 9.85 5.86
N ASP A 179 3.44 9.70 4.55
CA ASP A 179 3.33 8.40 3.89
C ASP A 179 4.56 7.52 4.14
N LYS A 180 5.76 8.08 3.93
CA LYS A 180 7.03 7.39 4.14
C LYS A 180 7.24 6.98 5.61
N LEU A 181 7.00 7.91 6.55
CA LEU A 181 7.15 7.65 7.99
C LEU A 181 6.24 6.52 8.47
N LEU A 182 5.01 6.47 7.96
CA LEU A 182 4.03 5.45 8.31
C LEU A 182 4.18 4.16 7.48
N GLY A 183 4.99 4.16 6.41
CA GLY A 183 5.15 3.02 5.52
C GLY A 183 3.90 2.72 4.69
N LEU A 184 3.12 3.74 4.34
CA LEU A 184 1.89 3.54 3.57
C LEU A 184 2.22 3.20 2.12
N ASN A 185 3.27 3.79 1.53
CA ASN A 185 3.73 3.54 0.17
C ASN A 185 2.63 3.79 -0.89
N ILE A 186 1.88 4.89 -0.73
CA ILE A 186 0.79 5.29 -1.64
C ILE A 186 0.94 6.71 -2.18
N VAL A 187 1.80 7.55 -1.60
CA VAL A 187 2.08 8.92 -2.10
C VAL A 187 3.38 8.90 -2.91
N PRO A 188 3.37 9.32 -4.20
CA PRO A 188 4.59 9.40 -4.99
C PRO A 188 5.62 10.36 -4.38
N LEU A 189 6.89 10.09 -4.63
CA LEU A 189 8.00 10.93 -4.22
C LEU A 189 7.74 12.37 -4.63
N THR A 190 7.79 13.25 -3.64
CA THR A 190 7.53 14.68 -3.82
C THR A 190 8.66 15.46 -3.15
N VAL A 191 9.28 16.34 -3.91
CA VAL A 191 10.35 17.23 -3.44
C VAL A 191 10.09 18.65 -3.90
N GLU A 192 10.69 19.61 -3.21
CA GLU A 192 10.77 20.98 -3.67
C GLU A 192 11.91 21.14 -4.67
N ILE A 193 11.65 21.79 -5.80
CA ILE A 193 12.68 22.19 -6.77
C ILE A 193 12.40 23.61 -7.28
N ASP A 194 13.44 24.25 -7.80
CA ASP A 194 13.33 25.51 -8.56
C ASP A 194 13.54 25.22 -10.04
N ILE A 195 12.51 25.42 -10.86
CA ILE A 195 12.60 25.26 -12.31
C ILE A 195 12.75 26.65 -12.94
N PHE A 196 13.83 26.83 -13.71
CA PHE A 196 14.09 28.09 -14.40
C PHE A 196 12.87 28.56 -15.22
N GLY A 197 12.43 29.78 -14.96
CA GLY A 197 11.26 30.39 -15.61
C GLY A 197 9.90 30.03 -15.00
N PHE A 198 9.83 29.06 -14.10
CA PHE A 198 8.61 28.68 -13.37
C PHE A 198 8.70 28.95 -11.86
N GLY A 199 9.91 29.06 -11.33
CA GLY A 199 10.17 29.31 -9.91
C GLY A 199 10.16 28.02 -9.08
N ASN A 200 10.05 28.22 -7.77
CA ASN A 200 10.04 27.16 -6.78
C ASN A 200 8.64 26.54 -6.61
N GLY A 201 8.58 25.22 -6.45
CA GLY A 201 7.34 24.49 -6.17
C GLY A 201 7.55 22.99 -6.00
N PRO A 202 6.48 22.23 -5.70
CA PRO A 202 6.58 20.79 -5.54
C PRO A 202 6.70 20.11 -6.90
N PHE A 203 7.58 19.13 -6.96
CA PHE A 203 7.79 18.24 -8.08
C PHE A 203 7.56 16.80 -7.63
N GLN A 204 6.47 16.21 -8.13
CA GLN A 204 6.00 14.89 -7.74
C GLN A 204 6.25 13.87 -8.85
N TYR A 205 6.75 12.69 -8.53
CA TYR A 205 6.93 11.61 -9.49
C TYR A 205 5.61 11.24 -10.18
N PHE A 206 5.62 11.16 -11.50
CA PHE A 206 4.45 10.77 -12.31
C PHE A 206 4.41 9.25 -12.48
N ILE A 207 3.45 8.59 -11.84
CA ILE A 207 3.26 7.15 -11.98
C ILE A 207 2.72 6.84 -13.38
N ARG A 208 3.43 5.99 -14.12
CA ARG A 208 3.01 5.53 -15.44
C ARG A 208 1.92 4.47 -15.33
N ASP A 209 1.02 4.46 -16.30
CA ASP A 209 -0.09 3.50 -16.43
C ASP A 209 -1.04 3.44 -15.23
N ALA A 210 -1.02 4.49 -14.40
CA ALA A 210 -2.01 4.70 -13.37
C ALA A 210 -3.34 5.10 -14.03
N VAL A 211 -4.40 4.37 -13.73
CA VAL A 211 -5.73 4.62 -14.26
C VAL A 211 -6.47 5.52 -13.30
N GLU A 212 -6.96 6.65 -13.80
CA GLU A 212 -7.79 7.55 -13.01
C GLU A 212 -9.15 6.88 -12.79
N ASN A 213 -9.63 6.91 -11.55
CA ASN A 213 -10.96 6.43 -11.25
C ASN A 213 -11.99 7.54 -11.61
N HIS A 214 -12.18 7.69 -12.92
CA HIS A 214 -13.08 8.67 -13.54
C HIS A 214 -14.57 8.37 -13.32
N ASP A 215 -14.93 7.15 -12.94
CA ASP A 215 -16.31 6.67 -13.09
C ASP A 215 -17.29 7.09 -12.00
N GLY A 216 -16.95 8.07 -11.14
CA GLY A 216 -17.91 8.67 -10.21
C GLY A 216 -18.61 7.66 -9.30
N LEU A 217 -18.12 6.42 -9.25
CA LEU A 217 -18.52 5.46 -8.26
C LEU A 217 -18.06 6.08 -6.95
N ASP A 218 -19.04 6.42 -6.10
CA ASP A 218 -18.78 6.69 -4.70
C ASP A 218 -17.79 5.60 -4.25
N PRO A 219 -16.66 5.94 -3.61
CA PRO A 219 -15.74 4.93 -3.07
C PRO A 219 -16.45 3.79 -2.34
N LYS A 220 -17.67 4.03 -1.80
CA LYS A 220 -18.58 3.01 -1.23
C LYS A 220 -19.13 1.96 -2.21
N VAL A 221 -19.31 2.27 -3.49
CA VAL A 221 -19.79 1.34 -4.52
C VAL A 221 -18.64 0.50 -5.04
N GLU A 222 -17.48 1.11 -5.26
CA GLU A 222 -16.25 0.39 -5.64
C GLU A 222 -15.79 -0.55 -4.50
N PHE A 223 -15.95 -0.11 -3.23
CA PHE A 223 -15.71 -0.91 -2.02
C PHE A 223 -16.44 -2.26 -2.00
N ARG A 224 -17.67 -2.33 -2.53
CA ARG A 224 -18.43 -3.60 -2.55
C ARG A 224 -18.09 -4.50 -3.73
N ILE A 225 -17.53 -3.93 -4.79
CA ILE A 225 -17.31 -4.63 -6.06
C ILE A 225 -15.87 -5.16 -6.11
N SER A 226 -14.91 -4.44 -5.54
CA SER A 226 -13.49 -4.74 -5.70
C SER A 226 -12.97 -5.80 -4.72
N GLY A 227 -13.56 -5.93 -3.52
CA GLY A 227 -13.08 -6.89 -2.52
C GLY A 227 -11.72 -6.51 -1.90
N TYR A 228 -11.29 -5.26 -2.03
CA TYR A 228 -9.97 -4.78 -1.59
C TYR A 228 -10.05 -3.74 -0.45
N PRO A 229 -10.50 -4.13 0.77
CA PRO A 229 -10.71 -3.18 1.86
C PRO A 229 -9.42 -2.48 2.30
N LYS A 230 -8.27 -3.19 2.32
CA LYS A 230 -7.02 -2.74 2.97
C LYS A 230 -6.33 -1.54 2.33
N ALA A 231 -6.39 -1.40 1.01
CA ALA A 231 -5.65 -0.32 0.33
C ALA A 231 -6.31 1.05 0.56
N HIS A 232 -7.64 1.09 0.65
CA HIS A 232 -8.37 2.29 1.07
C HIS A 232 -8.07 2.67 2.53
N GLU A 233 -7.70 1.72 3.39
CA GLU A 233 -7.38 2.02 4.79
C GLU A 233 -6.16 2.91 4.93
N LYS A 234 -5.11 2.64 4.13
CA LYS A 234 -3.91 3.48 4.06
C LYS A 234 -4.27 4.90 3.63
N MET A 235 -5.08 5.04 2.59
CA MET A 235 -5.52 6.35 2.09
C MET A 235 -6.39 7.10 3.10
N TRP A 236 -7.32 6.43 3.78
CA TRP A 236 -8.16 7.07 4.80
C TRP A 236 -7.37 7.44 6.04
N LEU A 237 -6.39 6.63 6.46
CA LEU A 237 -5.48 7.01 7.53
C LEU A 237 -4.67 8.27 7.14
N LEU A 238 -4.13 8.31 5.93
CA LEU A 238 -3.40 9.47 5.42
C LEU A 238 -4.30 10.72 5.39
N ASP A 239 -5.48 10.62 4.76
CA ASP A 239 -6.43 11.72 4.64
C ASP A 239 -6.96 12.17 6.01
N TYR A 240 -7.10 11.25 6.96
CA TYR A 240 -7.45 11.58 8.34
C TYR A 240 -6.40 12.48 8.97
N LEU A 241 -5.15 12.03 8.95
CA LEU A 241 -4.05 12.73 9.61
C LEU A 241 -3.77 14.09 8.97
N LEU A 242 -3.84 14.16 7.63
CA LEU A 242 -3.66 15.40 6.88
C LEU A 242 -4.89 16.31 6.86
N ASP A 243 -6.07 15.82 7.28
CA ASP A 243 -7.37 16.46 7.01
C ASP A 243 -7.54 16.81 5.53
N ASN A 244 -7.24 15.85 4.65
CA ASN A 244 -7.46 16.02 3.22
C ASN A 244 -8.95 15.82 2.88
N ARG A 245 -9.64 16.94 2.62
CA ARG A 245 -11.09 16.96 2.36
C ARG A 245 -11.44 16.89 0.88
N ASP A 246 -10.45 17.09 0.03
CA ASP A 246 -10.62 17.10 -1.42
C ASP A 246 -10.37 15.71 -2.04
N ARG A 247 -10.36 14.64 -1.23
CA ARG A 247 -10.25 13.28 -1.78
C ARG A 247 -11.49 12.93 -2.58
N HIS A 248 -11.34 12.90 -3.90
CA HIS A 248 -12.34 12.47 -4.89
C HIS A 248 -11.69 11.60 -5.98
N GLY A 249 -12.49 10.98 -6.86
CA GLY A 249 -12.02 10.01 -7.89
C GLY A 249 -10.83 10.46 -8.77
N ARG A 250 -10.65 11.78 -8.94
CA ARG A 250 -9.52 12.33 -9.71
C ARG A 250 -8.23 12.58 -8.92
N ASN A 251 -8.28 12.44 -7.60
CA ASN A 251 -7.14 12.70 -6.71
C ASN A 251 -6.50 11.38 -6.26
N TRP A 252 -6.87 10.26 -6.88
CA TRP A 252 -6.18 9.01 -6.66
C TRP A 252 -6.30 8.14 -7.90
N PHE A 253 -5.33 7.25 -8.07
CA PHE A 253 -5.30 6.31 -9.17
C PHE A 253 -5.20 4.90 -8.64
N THR A 254 -5.60 3.95 -9.49
CA THR A 254 -5.30 2.54 -9.30
C THR A 254 -4.32 2.08 -10.35
N ARG A 255 -3.51 1.09 -9.98
CA ARG A 255 -2.68 0.34 -10.90
C ARG A 255 -3.06 -1.12 -10.83
N ILE A 256 -2.76 -1.85 -11.91
CA ILE A 256 -2.64 -3.32 -11.90
C ILE A 256 -1.85 -3.74 -10.65
N GLY A 257 -2.34 -4.75 -9.93
CA GLY A 257 -1.71 -5.22 -8.69
C GLY A 257 -2.16 -4.52 -7.39
N GLU A 258 -3.24 -3.70 -7.43
CA GLU A 258 -3.88 -3.06 -6.25
C GLU A 258 -3.08 -1.91 -5.60
N LEU A 259 -2.14 -1.32 -6.32
CA LEU A 259 -1.40 -0.17 -5.82
C LEU A 259 -2.24 1.10 -5.97
N PHE A 260 -2.60 1.69 -4.82
CA PHE A 260 -3.24 2.99 -4.76
C PHE A 260 -2.20 4.09 -4.83
N VAL A 261 -2.47 5.08 -5.67
CA VAL A 261 -1.62 6.26 -5.79
C VAL A 261 -2.45 7.45 -5.34
N ALA A 262 -2.18 7.96 -4.15
CA ALA A 262 -2.79 9.18 -3.63
C ALA A 262 -2.01 10.40 -4.13
N ILE A 263 -2.70 11.35 -4.77
CA ILE A 263 -2.13 12.62 -5.23
C ILE A 263 -2.96 13.80 -4.73
N ASP A 264 -2.49 15.01 -5.04
CA ASP A 264 -3.20 16.28 -4.83
C ASP A 264 -3.58 16.54 -3.37
N HIS A 265 -2.55 16.74 -2.54
CA HIS A 265 -2.68 17.05 -1.12
C HIS A 265 -2.59 18.55 -0.82
N GLY A 266 -2.54 19.42 -1.83
CA GLY A 266 -2.44 20.87 -1.66
C GLY A 266 -3.56 21.51 -0.84
N LEU A 267 -4.75 20.88 -0.79
CA LEU A 267 -5.89 21.32 0.02
C LEU A 267 -5.99 20.62 1.40
N SER A 268 -4.92 19.96 1.84
CA SER A 268 -4.81 19.41 3.20
C SER A 268 -4.48 20.50 4.23
N MET A 269 -4.45 20.10 5.51
CA MET A 269 -4.06 20.92 6.66
C MET A 269 -4.92 22.19 6.84
N GLY A 270 -6.22 22.09 6.55
CA GLY A 270 -7.15 23.18 6.79
C GLY A 270 -7.25 23.52 8.28
N ILE A 271 -7.31 24.82 8.61
CA ILE A 271 -7.66 25.26 9.97
C ILE A 271 -9.14 24.93 10.19
N LEU A 272 -9.41 24.09 11.19
CA LEU A 272 -10.76 23.63 11.48
C LEU A 272 -11.40 24.45 12.59
N THR A 273 -12.64 24.85 12.36
CA THR A 273 -13.52 25.23 13.45
C THR A 273 -13.94 24.00 14.25
N ASP A 274 -14.34 24.17 15.50
CA ASP A 274 -14.85 23.08 16.35
C ASP A 274 -16.05 22.33 15.74
N GLU A 275 -16.85 23.03 14.92
CA GLU A 275 -17.96 22.42 14.19
C GLU A 275 -17.47 21.54 13.04
N GLN A 276 -16.45 22.00 12.31
CA GLN A 276 -15.82 21.22 11.24
C GLN A 276 -15.11 20.00 11.82
N TRP A 277 -14.48 20.12 13.00
CA TRP A 277 -13.94 19.00 13.75
C TRP A 277 -15.03 17.97 14.07
N ARG A 278 -16.16 18.38 14.66
CA ARG A 278 -17.26 17.46 14.97
C ARG A 278 -17.83 16.74 13.74
N ARG A 279 -17.89 17.41 12.59
CA ARG A 279 -18.33 16.78 11.32
C ARG A 279 -17.28 15.83 10.73
N PHE A 280 -16.01 16.19 10.83
CA PHE A 280 -14.92 15.35 10.37
C PHE A 280 -14.78 14.09 11.23
N ASP A 281 -14.82 14.29 12.55
CA ASP A 281 -14.82 13.22 13.55
C ASP A 281 -15.97 12.25 13.31
N SER A 282 -17.19 12.70 13.09
CA SER A 282 -18.31 11.77 12.87
C SER A 282 -18.12 10.92 11.60
N ARG A 283 -17.55 11.47 10.52
CA ARG A 283 -17.27 10.70 9.29
C ARG A 283 -16.15 9.67 9.47
N ILE A 284 -15.09 10.06 10.17
CA ILE A 284 -13.94 9.18 10.44
C ILE A 284 -14.33 8.15 11.48
N GLU A 285 -15.01 8.55 12.53
CA GLU A 285 -15.46 7.67 13.60
C GLU A 285 -16.44 6.63 13.08
N ILE A 286 -17.36 6.98 12.16
CA ILE A 286 -18.19 5.97 11.47
C ILE A 286 -17.31 4.97 10.69
N ARG A 287 -16.26 5.44 10.00
CA ARG A 287 -15.36 4.57 9.22
C ARG A 287 -14.42 3.74 10.09
N MET A 288 -14.01 4.27 11.25
CA MET A 288 -13.09 3.63 12.19
C MET A 288 -13.78 2.73 13.20
N GLN A 289 -15.06 2.98 13.52
CA GLN A 289 -15.84 2.12 14.40
C GLN A 289 -16.15 0.76 13.76
N GLU A 290 -16.23 0.67 12.43
CA GLU A 290 -16.62 -0.56 11.76
C GLU A 290 -15.42 -1.42 11.36
N GLU A 291 -14.35 -0.87 10.75
CA GLU A 291 -13.33 -1.73 10.10
C GLU A 291 -11.88 -1.20 10.13
N LEU A 292 -11.64 0.10 10.34
CA LEU A 292 -10.30 0.71 10.18
C LEU A 292 -9.58 1.01 11.50
N PHE A 293 -8.81 0.05 11.96
CA PHE A 293 -7.72 0.37 12.88
C PHE A 293 -6.41 -0.07 12.24
N PRO A 294 -5.39 0.82 12.17
CA PRO A 294 -4.07 0.38 11.78
C PRO A 294 -3.61 -0.72 12.74
N GLU A 295 -2.98 -1.76 12.20
CA GLU A 295 -2.44 -2.88 12.96
C GLU A 295 -0.99 -3.13 12.53
N GLY A 296 -0.24 -3.87 13.37
CA GLY A 296 1.15 -4.22 13.11
C GLY A 296 2.05 -2.98 12.97
N GLU A 297 2.96 -3.01 12.00
CA GLU A 297 3.99 -1.98 11.84
C GLU A 297 3.44 -0.57 11.64
N ILE A 298 2.29 -0.41 10.97
CA ILE A 298 1.70 0.92 10.75
C ILE A 298 1.26 1.52 12.08
N LEU A 299 0.65 0.72 12.97
CA LEU A 299 0.27 1.17 14.30
C LEU A 299 1.50 1.53 15.13
N ASP A 300 2.55 0.70 15.06
CA ASP A 300 3.78 0.96 15.80
C ASP A 300 4.44 2.27 15.37
N ARG A 301 4.54 2.50 14.05
CA ARG A 301 5.05 3.75 13.47
C ARG A 301 4.16 4.95 13.80
N LEU A 302 2.84 4.76 13.81
CA LEU A 302 1.89 5.81 14.17
C LEU A 302 2.09 6.27 15.61
N ILE A 303 2.31 5.34 16.55
CA ILE A 303 2.58 5.65 17.96
C ILE A 303 3.93 6.38 18.12
N ASP A 304 4.94 5.98 17.34
CA ASP A 304 6.30 6.52 17.45
C ASP A 304 6.53 7.84 16.71
N LEU A 305 5.58 8.23 15.87
CA LEU A 305 5.59 9.49 15.13
C LEU A 305 5.76 10.67 16.11
N LYS A 306 6.55 11.68 15.78
CA LYS A 306 6.81 12.86 16.64
C LYS A 306 7.14 14.10 15.82
N ALA A 307 7.02 15.28 16.45
CA ALA A 307 7.30 16.56 15.79
C ALA A 307 8.69 16.64 15.15
N SER A 308 9.71 16.05 15.80
CA SER A 308 11.09 16.07 15.29
C SER A 308 11.30 15.26 14.02
N ASP A 309 10.34 14.40 13.66
CA ASP A 309 10.38 13.70 12.38
C ASP A 309 10.12 14.66 11.22
N PHE A 310 9.49 15.82 11.44
CA PHE A 310 9.11 16.82 10.43
C PHE A 310 9.97 18.09 10.44
N LYS A 311 11.13 18.06 11.11
CA LYS A 311 11.99 19.24 11.35
C LYS A 311 12.52 19.98 10.11
N ASP A 312 12.37 19.39 8.94
CA ASP A 312 12.82 19.84 7.62
C ASP A 312 11.67 20.39 6.75
N ILE A 313 10.43 20.41 7.26
CA ILE A 313 9.28 21.00 6.58
C ILE A 313 8.85 22.25 7.35
N ASP A 314 8.73 23.38 6.65
CA ASP A 314 8.27 24.64 7.23
C ASP A 314 6.73 24.71 7.31
N ILE A 315 6.14 23.80 8.10
CA ILE A 315 4.69 23.76 8.33
C ILE A 315 4.40 23.31 9.77
N ASP A 316 3.35 23.89 10.37
CA ASP A 316 2.88 23.44 11.67
C ASP A 316 2.29 22.02 11.58
N VAL A 317 3.00 21.07 12.16
CA VAL A 317 2.60 19.65 12.21
C VAL A 317 1.84 19.27 13.47
N GLU A 318 1.67 20.19 14.43
CA GLU A 318 0.93 19.92 15.67
C GLU A 318 -0.50 19.40 15.40
N PRO A 319 -1.27 19.91 14.42
CA PRO A 319 -2.58 19.34 14.08
C PRO A 319 -2.53 17.86 13.68
N ILE A 320 -1.45 17.39 13.03
CA ILE A 320 -1.28 15.96 12.69
C ILE A 320 -1.10 15.13 13.97
N LEU A 321 -0.26 15.61 14.90
CA LEU A 321 0.03 14.90 16.14
C LEU A 321 -1.20 14.83 17.05
N GLN A 322 -2.02 15.88 17.09
CA GLN A 322 -3.30 15.88 17.80
C GLN A 322 -4.29 14.85 17.23
N ARG A 323 -4.36 14.74 15.89
CA ARG A 323 -5.19 13.72 15.22
C ARG A 323 -4.67 12.31 15.50
N ARG A 324 -3.35 12.10 15.43
CA ARG A 324 -2.69 10.84 15.80
C ARG A 324 -3.08 10.44 17.23
N ASP A 325 -2.93 11.33 18.21
CA ASP A 325 -3.21 11.01 19.62
C ASP A 325 -4.68 10.67 19.86
N LYS A 326 -5.58 11.38 19.19
CA LYS A 326 -7.00 11.08 19.23
C LYS A 326 -7.33 9.70 18.66
N LEU A 327 -6.69 9.35 17.54
CA LEU A 327 -6.83 8.04 16.92
C LEU A 327 -6.29 6.93 17.84
N ILE A 328 -5.10 7.10 18.42
CA ILE A 328 -4.52 6.15 19.37
C ILE A 328 -5.44 5.96 20.57
N ARG A 329 -5.96 7.04 21.17
CA ARG A 329 -6.93 6.93 22.28
C ARG A 329 -8.19 6.17 21.87
N SER A 330 -8.70 6.38 20.66
CA SER A 330 -9.86 5.64 20.16
C SER A 330 -9.55 4.14 19.98
N ILE A 331 -8.33 3.79 19.55
CA ILE A 331 -7.84 2.41 19.49
C ILE A 331 -7.76 1.80 20.89
N GLU A 332 -7.22 2.52 21.88
CA GLU A 332 -7.14 2.08 23.29
C GLU A 332 -8.52 1.75 23.85
N GLU A 333 -9.49 2.63 23.64
CA GLU A 333 -10.84 2.48 24.17
C GLU A 333 -11.62 1.35 23.48
N LYS A 334 -11.51 1.24 22.15
CA LYS A 334 -12.34 0.30 21.35
C LYS A 334 -11.67 -1.05 21.11
N ARG A 335 -10.33 -1.12 21.11
CA ARG A 335 -9.53 -2.33 20.85
C ARG A 335 -8.31 -2.42 21.78
N PRO A 336 -8.50 -2.47 23.11
CA PRO A 336 -7.40 -2.44 24.09
C PRO A 336 -6.35 -3.54 23.86
N ASN A 337 -6.76 -4.71 23.34
CA ASN A 337 -5.87 -5.83 23.05
C ASN A 337 -4.82 -5.55 21.95
N LEU A 338 -5.06 -4.60 21.05
CA LEU A 338 -4.09 -4.27 19.98
C LEU A 338 -2.84 -3.60 20.55
N LEU A 339 -3.00 -2.71 21.54
CA LEU A 339 -1.89 -1.98 22.13
C LEU A 339 -1.16 -2.76 23.22
N CYS A 340 -1.86 -3.65 23.93
CA CYS A 340 -1.21 -4.54 24.90
C CYS A 340 -0.09 -5.39 24.25
N ARG A 341 -0.23 -5.80 22.99
CA ARG A 341 0.79 -6.60 22.29
C ARG A 341 2.16 -5.92 22.24
N ARG A 342 2.21 -4.59 22.17
CA ARG A 342 3.45 -3.82 22.15
C ARG A 342 4.16 -3.83 23.50
N LEU A 343 3.42 -3.60 24.58
CA LEU A 343 3.96 -3.56 25.96
C LEU A 343 4.55 -4.90 26.42
N PHE A 344 4.13 -6.02 25.80
CA PHE A 344 4.65 -7.36 26.12
C PHE A 344 5.68 -7.88 25.11
N ALA A 345 5.95 -7.16 24.01
CA ALA A 345 6.93 -7.53 23.00
C ALA A 345 8.28 -6.80 23.15
N SER A 346 8.31 -5.69 23.89
CA SER A 346 9.51 -4.99 24.37
C SER A 346 10.02 -5.57 25.68
#